data_AF-F9D459-F1
#
_entry.id   AF-F9D459-F1
#
_cell.length_a   1.000
_cell.length_b   1.000
_cell.length_c   1.000
_cell.angle_alpha   90.00
_cell.angle_beta   90.00
_cell.angle_gamma   90.00
#
_symmetry.space_group_name_H-M   'P 1'
#
loop_
_entity.id
_entity.type
_entity.pdbx_description
1 polymer ?
#
loop_
_entity_poly.entity_id
_entity_poly.type
_entity_poly.pdbx_seq_one_letter_code
_entity_poly.pdbx_strand_id
1 'polypeptide(L)'
;MGLHRVYFSLGTNMGDREANIANALSLLAREVGAVTRRSSLYETEPWGFASSHLFINACALCETALSPRRVLQATQQIERRLGRREKSVGGVYHDRIIDIDILLYDRLHLLEPGLQIPHPHMRERDFVMQPLREILGDYPL
;
A
#
# COMPACT_ATOMS: atom_id res chain seq x y z
N MET A 1 10.62 -21.23 -8.99
CA MET A 1 10.01 -20.36 -7.96
C MET A 1 8.66 -19.95 -8.49
N GLY A 2 7.59 -20.11 -7.70
CA GLY A 2 6.24 -19.73 -8.10
C GLY A 2 6.06 -18.21 -8.01
N LEU A 3 5.04 -17.69 -8.70
CA LEU A 3 4.56 -16.34 -8.48
C LEU A 3 3.65 -16.31 -7.26
N HIS A 4 3.75 -15.23 -6.49
CA HIS A 4 2.98 -14.96 -5.29
C HIS A 4 2.08 -13.75 -5.51
N ARG A 5 0.89 -13.76 -4.90
CA ARG A 5 -0.05 -12.63 -4.92
C ARG A 5 0.19 -11.73 -3.72
N VAL A 6 0.48 -10.46 -3.95
CA VAL A 6 0.61 -9.47 -2.88
C VAL A 6 -0.37 -8.32 -3.12
N TYR A 7 -1.07 -7.92 -2.06
CA TYR A 7 -2.01 -6.81 -2.08
C TYR A 7 -1.42 -5.63 -1.35
N PHE A 8 -1.45 -4.46 -1.99
CA PHE A 8 -0.96 -3.21 -1.44
C PHE A 8 -2.10 -2.24 -1.20
N SER A 9 -1.97 -1.44 -0.14
CA SER A 9 -2.65 -0.15 -0.02
C SER A 9 -1.70 0.95 -0.49
N LEU A 10 -2.24 1.93 -1.20
CA LEU A 10 -1.54 3.16 -1.59
C LEU A 10 -2.33 4.36 -1.06
N GLY A 11 -1.64 5.35 -0.51
CA GLY A 11 -2.28 6.56 0.03
C GLY A 11 -1.43 7.80 -0.16
N THR A 12 -2.04 8.94 -0.53
CA THR A 12 -1.33 10.21 -0.72
C THR A 12 -2.24 11.40 -0.46
N ASN A 13 -1.74 12.43 0.21
CA ASN A 13 -2.49 13.66 0.43
C ASN A 13 -1.70 14.94 0.12
N MET A 14 -0.51 14.82 -0.48
CA MET A 14 0.32 15.97 -0.84
C MET A 14 0.57 16.01 -2.35
N GLY A 15 0.71 17.22 -2.89
CA GLY A 15 1.07 17.44 -4.29
C GLY A 15 0.03 16.91 -5.28
N ASP A 16 0.50 16.41 -6.42
CA ASP A 16 -0.36 15.77 -7.42
C ASP A 16 -0.66 14.32 -6.99
N ARG A 17 -1.73 14.17 -6.22
CA ARG A 17 -2.16 12.91 -5.60
C ARG A 17 -2.43 11.80 -6.63
N GLU A 18 -3.07 12.12 -7.74
CA GLU A 18 -3.34 11.12 -8.79
C GLU A 18 -2.06 10.68 -9.49
N ALA A 19 -1.18 11.64 -9.84
CA ALA A 19 0.12 11.31 -10.42
C ALA A 19 0.99 10.51 -9.45
N ASN A 20 0.94 10.78 -8.14
CA ASN A 20 1.66 10.01 -7.13
C ASN A 20 1.22 8.54 -7.10
N ILE A 21 -0.09 8.28 -7.13
CA ILE A 21 -0.61 6.91 -7.22
C ILE A 21 -0.18 6.25 -8.54
N ALA A 22 -0.32 6.93 -9.68
CA ALA A 22 0.07 6.38 -10.98
C ALA A 22 1.56 6.04 -11.04
N ASN A 23 2.42 6.92 -10.53
CA ASN A 23 3.86 6.70 -10.45
C ASN A 23 4.22 5.54 -9.51
N ALA A 24 3.56 5.44 -8.36
CA ALA A 24 3.76 4.33 -7.43
C ALA A 24 3.37 2.98 -8.06
N LEU A 25 2.25 2.91 -8.77
CA LEU A 25 1.83 1.70 -9.50
C LEU A 25 2.83 1.31 -10.60
N SER A 26 3.33 2.29 -11.36
CA SER A 26 4.36 2.06 -12.39
C SER A 26 5.66 1.51 -11.79
N LEU A 27 6.10 2.07 -10.66
CA LEU A 27 7.29 1.61 -9.95
C LEU A 27 7.09 0.22 -9.33
N LEU A 28 5.91 -0.09 -8.76
CA LEU A 28 5.57 -1.44 -8.30
C LEU A 28 5.63 -2.46 -9.44
N ALA A 29 5.05 -2.14 -10.59
CA ALA A 29 5.08 -2.99 -11.78
C ALA A 29 6.50 -3.33 -12.22
N ARG A 30 7.43 -2.37 -12.09
CA ARG A 30 8.82 -2.50 -12.50
C ARG A 30 9.71 -3.19 -11.47
N GLU A 31 9.52 -2.91 -10.19
CA GLU A 31 10.48 -3.27 -9.13
C GLU A 31 10.00 -4.40 -8.22
N VAL A 32 8.69 -4.65 -8.18
CA VAL A 32 8.10 -5.69 -7.34
C VAL A 32 7.56 -6.83 -8.19
N GLY A 33 6.78 -6.52 -9.21
CA GLY A 33 6.13 -7.52 -10.06
C GLY A 33 4.89 -6.96 -10.74
N ALA A 34 4.32 -7.71 -11.69
CA ALA A 34 3.23 -7.23 -12.52
C ALA A 34 2.01 -6.83 -11.69
N VAL A 35 1.56 -5.58 -11.83
CA VAL A 35 0.29 -5.11 -11.27
C VAL A 35 -0.83 -5.68 -12.12
N THR A 36 -1.56 -6.68 -11.60
CA THR A 36 -2.62 -7.37 -12.35
C THR A 36 -3.99 -6.79 -12.10
N ARG A 37 -4.20 -6.09 -10.98
CA ARG A 37 -5.43 -5.36 -10.67
C ARG A 37 -5.15 -4.09 -9.88
N ARG A 38 -6.02 -3.09 -10.03
CA ARG A 38 -6.07 -1.88 -9.21
C ARG A 38 -7.52 -1.52 -8.89
N SER A 39 -7.76 -0.93 -7.74
CA SER A 39 -9.06 -0.38 -7.39
C SER A 39 -9.29 0.97 -8.06
N SER A 40 -10.50 1.49 -7.86
CA SER A 40 -10.84 2.91 -7.99
C SER A 40 -10.01 3.76 -7.01
N LEU A 41 -9.96 5.07 -7.27
CA LEU A 41 -9.38 6.06 -6.36
C LEU A 41 -10.45 6.53 -5.38
N TYR A 42 -10.12 6.56 -4.10
CA TYR A 42 -11.01 6.94 -3.01
C TYR A 42 -10.50 8.17 -2.30
N GLU A 43 -11.26 9.26 -2.33
CA GLU A 43 -10.94 10.44 -1.54
C GLU A 43 -11.51 10.31 -0.12
N THR A 44 -10.67 10.46 0.90
CA THR A 44 -11.09 10.30 2.31
C THR A 44 -10.43 11.33 3.22
N GLU A 45 -11.06 11.58 4.36
CA GLU A 45 -10.42 12.32 5.46
C GLU A 45 -9.20 11.53 5.99
N PRO A 46 -8.20 12.23 6.57
CA PRO A 46 -7.10 11.60 7.28
C PRO A 46 -7.58 10.74 8.45
N TRP A 47 -6.93 9.59 8.65
CA TRP A 47 -7.24 8.70 9.77
C TRP A 47 -6.20 8.84 10.88
N GLY A 48 -6.66 9.09 12.11
CA GLY A 48 -5.82 9.16 13.30
C GLY A 48 -5.04 10.47 13.50
N PHE A 49 -5.26 11.49 12.65
CA PHE A 49 -4.74 12.85 12.84
C PHE A 49 -5.58 13.87 12.07
N ALA A 50 -5.40 15.16 12.36
CA ALA A 50 -6.06 16.25 11.64
C ALA A 50 -5.14 16.81 10.55
N SER A 51 -5.69 17.03 9.35
CA SER A 51 -5.03 17.75 8.26
C SER A 51 -6.06 18.50 7.41
N SER A 52 -5.65 19.58 6.77
CA SER A 52 -6.47 20.28 5.77
C SER A 52 -6.46 19.57 4.41
N HIS A 53 -5.65 18.53 4.23
CA HIS A 53 -5.52 17.80 2.96
C HIS A 53 -6.19 16.43 3.03
N LEU A 54 -7.13 16.19 2.11
CA LEU A 54 -7.75 14.87 1.92
C LEU A 54 -6.77 13.88 1.28
N PHE A 55 -6.88 12.62 1.65
CA PHE A 55 -6.13 11.53 1.03
C PHE A 55 -6.84 11.02 -0.22
N ILE A 56 -6.07 10.67 -1.25
CA ILE A 56 -6.47 9.68 -2.25
C ILE A 56 -5.89 8.33 -1.81
N ASN A 57 -6.75 7.32 -1.70
CA ASN A 57 -6.40 5.95 -1.38
C ASN A 57 -6.78 5.01 -2.52
N ALA A 58 -5.98 3.97 -2.71
CA ALA A 58 -6.22 2.91 -3.68
C ALA A 58 -5.60 1.59 -3.20
N CYS A 59 -5.99 0.48 -3.81
CA CYS A 59 -5.35 -0.81 -3.62
C CYS A 59 -4.85 -1.38 -4.95
N ALA A 60 -3.80 -2.21 -4.89
CA ALA A 60 -3.25 -2.90 -6.04
C ALA A 60 -2.95 -4.37 -5.71
N LEU A 61 -3.18 -5.25 -6.68
CA LEU A 61 -2.72 -6.64 -6.65
C LEU A 61 -1.51 -6.75 -7.57
N CYS A 62 -0.39 -7.25 -7.03
CA CYS A 62 0.77 -7.62 -7.83
C CYS A 62 1.04 -9.13 -7.77
N GLU A 63 1.54 -9.66 -8.88
CA GLU A 63 2.14 -10.99 -8.93
C GLU A 63 3.68 -10.85 -8.91
N THR A 64 4.32 -11.46 -7.92
CA THR A 64 5.75 -11.27 -7.65
C THR A 64 6.48 -12.58 -7.36
N ALA A 65 7.75 -12.67 -7.73
CA ALA A 65 8.64 -13.75 -7.31
C ALA A 65 9.48 -13.37 -6.07
N LEU A 66 9.30 -12.15 -5.53
CA LEU A 66 10.06 -11.63 -4.39
C LEU A 66 9.49 -12.15 -3.07
N SER A 67 10.35 -12.47 -2.11
CA SER A 67 9.92 -12.75 -0.75
C SER A 67 9.29 -11.51 -0.07
N PRO A 68 8.45 -11.68 0.96
CA PRO A 68 7.80 -10.56 1.67
C PRO A 68 8.77 -9.47 2.12
N ARG A 69 9.97 -9.86 2.60
CA ARG A 69 10.99 -8.90 3.03
C ARG A 69 11.58 -8.09 1.89
N ARG A 70 11.77 -8.71 0.72
CA ARG A 70 12.22 -8.01 -0.49
C ARG A 70 11.15 -7.07 -1.03
N VAL A 71 9.88 -7.48 -0.97
CA VAL A 71 8.74 -6.60 -1.29
C VAL A 71 8.75 -5.37 -0.38
N LEU A 72 8.86 -5.55 0.95
CA LEU A 72 8.92 -4.44 1.90
C LEU A 72 10.08 -3.48 1.61
N GLN A 73 11.27 -4.01 1.30
CA GLN A 73 12.42 -3.18 0.96
C GLN A 73 12.17 -2.38 -0.33
N ALA A 74 11.57 -3.00 -1.34
CA ALA A 74 11.24 -2.35 -2.60
C ALA A 74 10.20 -1.23 -2.40
N THR A 75 9.11 -1.48 -1.66
CA THR A 75 8.09 -0.45 -1.41
C THR A 75 8.67 0.76 -0.66
N GLN A 76 9.52 0.52 0.35
CA GLN A 76 10.22 1.61 1.05
C GLN A 76 11.17 2.40 0.14
N GLN A 77 11.84 1.75 -0.83
CA GLN A 77 12.68 2.44 -1.80
C GLN A 77 11.85 3.28 -2.78
N ILE A 78 10.69 2.77 -3.21
CA ILE A 78 9.74 3.49 -4.07
C ILE A 78 9.24 4.74 -3.37
N GLU A 79 8.78 4.63 -2.11
CA GLU A 79 8.34 5.77 -1.30
C GLU A 79 9.42 6.85 -1.21
N ARG A 80 10.67 6.45 -0.91
CA ARG A 80 11.81 7.37 -0.86
C ARG A 80 12.07 8.05 -2.19
N ARG A 81 11.99 7.32 -3.30
CA ARG A 81 12.21 7.86 -4.65
C ARG A 81 11.13 8.88 -5.04
N LEU A 82 9.89 8.65 -4.60
CA LEU A 82 8.77 9.58 -4.81
C LEU A 82 8.76 10.76 -3.84
N GLY A 83 9.72 10.81 -2.90
CA GLY A 83 9.94 11.98 -2.03
C GLY A 83 9.54 11.79 -0.58
N ARG A 84 9.06 10.60 -0.16
CA ARG A 84 8.80 10.34 1.26
C ARG A 84 10.09 10.01 1.99
N ARG A 85 10.62 11.00 2.70
CA ARG A 85 11.89 10.88 3.44
C ARG A 85 11.73 10.26 4.82
N GLU A 86 10.56 10.43 5.45
CA GLU A 86 10.30 9.99 6.82
C GLU A 86 8.98 9.20 6.91
N LYS A 87 9.02 8.07 7.62
CA LYS A 87 7.81 7.33 8.03
C LYS A 87 7.32 7.84 9.38
N SER A 88 6.03 7.65 9.64
CA SER A 88 5.43 7.99 10.93
C SER A 88 6.09 7.19 12.05
N VAL A 89 6.56 7.87 13.10
CA VAL A 89 7.21 7.26 14.26
C VAL A 89 6.33 7.47 15.49
N GLY A 90 6.23 6.46 16.36
CA GLY A 90 5.51 6.57 17.63
C GLY A 90 3.99 6.77 17.51
N GLY A 91 3.40 6.36 16.38
CA GLY A 91 1.96 6.52 16.14
C GLY A 91 1.54 7.94 15.71
N VAL A 92 2.49 8.85 15.50
CA VAL A 92 2.21 10.20 15.02
C VAL A 92 2.14 10.19 13.49
N TYR A 93 0.94 10.39 12.97
CA TYR A 93 0.67 10.46 11.53
C TYR A 93 0.86 11.88 10.98
N HIS A 94 1.33 11.99 9.74
CA HIS A 94 1.62 13.26 9.05
C HIS A 94 1.17 13.26 7.58
N ASP A 95 1.09 14.42 6.95
CA ASP A 95 0.87 14.49 5.50
C ASP A 95 2.02 13.84 4.74
N ARG A 96 1.72 13.15 3.63
CA ARG A 96 2.72 12.39 2.88
C ARG A 96 2.45 12.35 1.38
N ILE A 97 3.55 12.36 0.64
CA ILE A 97 3.53 12.29 -0.83
C ILE A 97 3.06 10.92 -1.34
N ILE A 98 3.41 9.83 -0.65
CA ILE A 98 2.89 8.48 -0.94
C ILE A 98 3.16 7.56 0.26
N ASP A 99 2.21 6.69 0.59
CA ASP A 99 2.33 5.56 1.51
C ASP A 99 2.07 4.28 0.73
N ILE A 100 2.89 3.24 0.94
CA ILE A 100 2.69 1.92 0.33
C ILE A 100 2.82 0.85 1.42
N ASP A 101 1.69 0.26 1.79
CA ASP A 101 1.60 -0.79 2.80
C ASP A 101 1.31 -2.15 2.17
N ILE A 102 1.98 -3.21 2.64
CA ILE A 102 1.64 -4.60 2.31
C ILE A 102 0.45 -5.00 3.17
N LEU A 103 -0.68 -5.34 2.54
CA LEU A 103 -1.89 -5.77 3.24
C LEU A 103 -1.94 -7.28 3.41
N LEU A 104 -1.76 -8.01 2.31
CA LEU A 104 -1.87 -9.47 2.23
C LEU A 104 -0.76 -10.00 1.33
N TYR A 105 -0.29 -11.21 1.60
CA TYR A 105 0.68 -11.92 0.76
C TYR A 105 0.30 -13.39 0.74
N ASP A 106 -0.21 -13.89 -0.39
CA ASP A 106 -0.90 -15.18 -0.48
C ASP A 106 -1.79 -15.40 0.76
N ARG A 107 -1.79 -16.59 1.37
CA ARG A 107 -2.41 -16.88 2.66
C ARG A 107 -1.41 -16.84 3.83
N LEU A 108 -0.29 -16.15 3.64
CA LEU A 108 0.80 -16.08 4.61
C LEU A 108 0.37 -15.34 5.87
N HIS A 109 0.67 -15.95 7.01
CA HIS A 109 0.66 -15.28 8.30
C HIS A 109 2.12 -15.07 8.72
N LEU A 110 2.53 -13.82 8.85
CA LEU A 110 3.90 -13.42 9.16
C LEU A 110 3.89 -12.41 10.30
N LEU A 111 4.70 -12.66 11.31
CA LEU A 111 4.95 -11.74 12.41
C LEU A 111 6.45 -11.64 12.62
N GLU A 112 7.05 -10.59 12.07
CA GLU A 112 8.49 -10.30 12.18
C GLU A 112 8.71 -8.82 12.58
N PRO A 113 9.88 -8.49 13.15
CA PRO A 113 10.24 -7.10 13.40
C PRO A 113 10.11 -6.22 12.15
N GLY A 114 9.17 -5.28 12.18
CA GLY A 114 8.88 -4.34 11.10
C GLY A 114 8.10 -4.91 9.91
N LEU A 115 7.56 -6.13 10.00
CA LEU A 115 6.66 -6.68 8.97
C LEU A 115 5.64 -7.63 9.59
N GLN A 116 4.36 -7.27 9.48
CA GLN A 116 3.25 -8.12 9.89
C GLN A 116 2.28 -8.29 8.72
N ILE A 117 1.92 -9.54 8.41
CA ILE A 117 1.01 -9.91 7.33
C ILE A 117 0.03 -10.95 7.89
N PRO A 118 -1.29 -10.78 7.74
CA PRO A 118 -1.99 -9.60 7.23
C PRO A 118 -1.64 -8.31 7.99
N HIS A 119 -1.78 -7.16 7.33
CA HIS A 119 -1.55 -5.87 7.99
C HIS A 119 -2.50 -5.71 9.19
N PRO A 120 -2.01 -5.41 10.41
CA PRO A 120 -2.78 -5.54 11.65
C PRO A 120 -4.06 -4.69 11.66
N HIS A 121 -3.99 -3.47 11.15
CA HIS A 121 -5.10 -2.51 11.17
C HIS A 121 -5.91 -2.47 9.86
N MET A 122 -5.67 -3.38 8.91
CA MET A 122 -6.33 -3.25 7.60
C MET A 122 -7.86 -3.31 7.72
N ARG A 123 -8.39 -4.17 8.59
CA ARG A 123 -9.84 -4.36 8.78
C ARG A 123 -10.52 -3.23 9.54
N GLU A 124 -9.75 -2.38 10.22
CA GLU A 124 -10.24 -1.23 10.99
C GLU A 124 -10.36 0.04 10.13
N ARG A 125 -9.88 -0.02 8.87
CA ARG A 125 -9.71 1.16 8.01
C ARG A 125 -10.53 1.00 6.74
N ASP A 126 -11.65 1.73 6.65
CA ASP A 126 -12.53 1.67 5.48
C ASP A 126 -11.84 2.15 4.20
N PHE A 127 -10.98 3.18 4.30
CA PHE A 127 -10.15 3.65 3.17
C PHE A 127 -9.16 2.60 2.64
N VAL A 128 -8.95 1.50 3.38
CA VAL A 128 -8.21 0.31 2.92
C VAL A 128 -9.20 -0.77 2.47
N MET A 129 -10.18 -1.11 3.29
CA MET A 129 -11.07 -2.25 3.03
C MET A 129 -11.98 -2.03 1.83
N GLN A 130 -12.50 -0.82 1.61
CA GLN A 130 -13.37 -0.51 0.49
C GLN A 130 -12.66 -0.68 -0.86
N PRO A 131 -11.49 -0.07 -1.13
CA PRO A 131 -10.74 -0.34 -2.36
C PRO A 131 -10.24 -1.78 -2.46
N LEU A 132 -9.83 -2.40 -1.35
CA LEU A 132 -9.36 -3.78 -1.37
C LEU A 132 -10.45 -4.75 -1.85
N ARG A 133 -11.70 -4.56 -1.39
CA ARG A 133 -12.84 -5.41 -1.79
C ARG A 133 -13.09 -5.43 -3.29
N GLU A 134 -12.75 -4.37 -4.02
CA GLU A 134 -12.88 -4.35 -5.48
C GLU A 134 -11.94 -5.32 -6.19
N ILE A 135 -10.77 -5.62 -5.59
CA ILE A 135 -9.69 -6.33 -6.28
C ILE A 135 -9.41 -7.74 -5.75
N LEU A 136 -9.98 -8.12 -4.60
CA LEU A 136 -9.75 -9.43 -3.95
C LEU A 136 -10.04 -10.64 -4.85
N GLY A 137 -11.01 -10.53 -5.77
CA GLY A 137 -11.43 -11.65 -6.60
C GLY A 137 -11.92 -12.84 -5.78
N ASP A 138 -11.22 -13.96 -5.89
CA ASP A 138 -11.52 -15.23 -5.23
C ASP A 138 -10.85 -15.38 -3.85
N TYR A 139 -10.13 -14.35 -3.38
CA TYR A 139 -9.44 -14.41 -2.10
C TYR A 139 -10.44 -14.43 -0.93
N PRO A 140 -10.39 -15.44 -0.03
CA PRO A 140 -11.27 -15.48 1.13
C PRO A 140 -10.76 -14.52 2.21
N LEU A 141 -11.56 -13.49 2.53
CA LEU A 141 -11.30 -12.56 3.63
C LEU A 141 -11.63 -13.15 5.00
#